data_AF-A0A147IW86-F1
#
_entry.id   AF-A0A147IW86-F1
#
_cell.length_a   1.000
_cell.length_b   1.000
_cell.length_c   1.000
_cell.angle_alpha   90.00
_cell.angle_beta   90.00
_cell.angle_gamma   90.00
#
_symmetry.space_group_name_H-M   'P 1'
#
loop_
_entity.id
_entity.type
_entity.pdbx_description
1 polymer ?
#
loop_
_entity_poly.entity_id
_entity_poly.type
_entity_poly.pdbx_seq_one_letter_code
_entity_poly.pdbx_strand_id
1 'polypeptide(L)'
;MGALAEDLKTAIAPDAAVRLDLSGVASPDLSVIQLVQAARVSAAAAGCDFALSAPADATLHALLVRAAFLPASVDDTQFWLHGDTTQ
;
A
#
# COMPACT_ATOMS: atom_id res chain seq x y z
N MET A 1 4.73 -13.77 -4.51
CA MET A 1 5.13 -12.40 -4.91
C MET A 1 4.96 -12.13 -6.40
N GLY A 2 5.26 -13.07 -7.33
CA GLY A 2 5.10 -12.81 -8.77
C GLY A 2 3.65 -12.56 -9.24
N ALA A 3 2.68 -13.31 -8.73
CA ALA A 3 1.27 -13.17 -9.14
C ALA A 3 0.68 -11.79 -8.78
N LEU A 4 0.83 -11.36 -7.52
CA LEU A 4 0.31 -10.06 -7.06
C LEU A 4 0.88 -8.87 -7.84
N ALA A 5 2.16 -8.92 -8.22
CA ALA A 5 2.78 -7.84 -8.99
C ALA A 5 2.19 -7.73 -10.41
N GLU A 6 1.90 -8.86 -11.06
CA GLU A 6 1.25 -8.86 -12.38
C GLU A 6 -0.22 -8.46 -12.30
N ASP A 7 -0.94 -8.89 -11.25
CA ASP A 7 -2.32 -8.49 -11.01
C ASP A 7 -2.41 -6.96 -10.84
N LEU A 8 -1.50 -6.37 -10.06
CA LEU A 8 -1.41 -4.91 -9.88
C LEU A 8 -1.09 -4.18 -11.18
N LYS A 9 -0.13 -4.67 -11.98
CA LYS A 9 0.18 -4.07 -13.29
C LYS A 9 -1.01 -4.10 -14.24
N THR A 10 -1.79 -5.19 -14.20
CA THR A 10 -2.98 -5.35 -15.05
C THR A 10 -4.12 -4.44 -14.59
N ALA A 11 -4.28 -4.29 -13.27
CA ALA A 11 -5.34 -3.46 -12.68
C ALA A 11 -5.05 -1.95 -12.78
N ILE A 12 -3.78 -1.54 -12.77
CA ILE A 12 -3.39 -0.14 -12.88
C ILE A 12 -3.53 0.33 -14.34
N ALA A 13 -4.56 1.11 -14.59
CA ALA A 13 -4.87 1.70 -15.89
C ALA A 13 -5.36 3.14 -15.71
N PRO A 14 -5.31 3.97 -16.77
CA PRO A 14 -5.85 5.33 -16.74
C PRO A 14 -7.34 5.35 -16.36
N ASP A 15 -7.74 6.32 -15.53
CA ASP A 15 -9.11 6.49 -15.03
C ASP A 15 -9.69 5.29 -14.26
N ALA A 16 -8.84 4.31 -13.90
CA ALA A 16 -9.23 3.18 -13.07
C ALA A 16 -9.13 3.51 -11.59
N ALA A 17 -9.88 2.77 -10.77
CA ALA A 17 -9.78 2.79 -9.32
C ALA A 17 -9.41 1.39 -8.81
N VAL A 18 -8.34 1.31 -8.03
CA VAL A 18 -7.83 0.09 -7.42
C VAL A 18 -7.87 0.24 -5.90
N ARG A 19 -8.47 -0.75 -5.22
CA ARG A 19 -8.51 -0.86 -3.76
C ARG A 19 -7.82 -2.14 -3.35
N LEU A 20 -6.66 -2.01 -2.70
CA LEU A 20 -5.84 -3.14 -2.29
C LEU A 20 -6.17 -3.57 -0.86
N ASP A 21 -6.64 -4.80 -0.70
CA ASP A 21 -6.86 -5.40 0.61
C ASP A 21 -5.61 -6.18 1.06
N LEU A 22 -5.03 -5.76 2.18
CA LEU A 22 -3.87 -6.40 2.81
C LEU A 22 -4.23 -7.12 4.12
N SER A 23 -5.50 -7.10 4.55
CA SER A 23 -5.94 -7.70 5.83
C SER A 23 -5.76 -9.22 5.90
N GLY A 24 -5.71 -9.88 4.74
CA GLY A 24 -5.43 -11.32 4.64
C GLY A 24 -3.95 -11.70 4.72
N VAL A 25 -3.03 -10.73 4.77
CA VAL A 25 -1.59 -11.01 4.77
C VAL A 25 -1.13 -11.29 6.21
N ALA A 26 -1.05 -12.57 6.56
CA ALA A 26 -0.75 -12.99 7.93
C ALA A 26 0.68 -12.64 8.41
N SER A 27 1.64 -12.52 7.49
CA SER A 27 3.03 -12.18 7.82
C SER A 27 3.65 -11.36 6.69
N PRO A 28 3.28 -10.07 6.57
CA PRO A 28 3.88 -9.20 5.58
C PRO A 28 5.38 -9.03 5.87
N ASP A 29 6.17 -8.99 4.81
CA ASP A 29 7.60 -8.70 4.88
C ASP A 29 7.92 -7.42 4.10
N LEU A 30 9.18 -6.99 4.12
CA LEU A 30 9.62 -5.78 3.45
C LEU A 30 9.28 -5.78 1.95
N SER A 31 9.25 -6.94 1.31
CA SER A 31 8.94 -7.04 -0.12
C SER A 31 7.48 -6.66 -0.42
N VAL A 32 6.56 -6.91 0.52
CA VAL A 32 5.16 -6.45 0.42
C VAL A 32 5.10 -4.93 0.41
N ILE A 33 5.80 -4.25 1.34
CA ILE A 33 5.85 -2.78 1.39
C ILE A 33 6.43 -2.22 0.08
N GLN A 34 7.54 -2.80 -0.39
CA GLN A 34 8.19 -2.37 -1.63
C GLN A 34 7.27 -2.54 -2.85
N LEU A 35 6.52 -3.63 -2.91
CA LEU A 35 5.56 -3.87 -3.98
C LEU A 35 4.42 -2.85 -3.96
N VAL A 36 3.84 -2.58 -2.80
CA VAL A 36 2.78 -1.57 -2.65
C VAL A 36 3.30 -0.18 -3.01
N GLN A 37 4.51 0.17 -2.59
CA GLN A 37 5.13 1.45 -2.93
C GLN A 37 5.38 1.58 -4.44
N ALA A 38 5.87 0.52 -5.09
CA ALA A 38 6.03 0.48 -6.54
C ALA A 38 4.67 0.66 -7.25
N ALA A 39 3.62 -0.03 -6.76
CA ALA A 39 2.27 0.09 -7.30
C ALA A 39 1.69 1.51 -7.13
N ARG A 40 1.89 2.16 -5.98
CA ARG A 40 1.50 3.57 -5.77
C ARG A 40 2.15 4.50 -6.80
N VAL A 41 3.45 4.36 -7.01
CA VAL A 41 4.20 5.18 -7.98
C VAL A 41 3.70 4.92 -9.41
N SER A 42 3.48 3.65 -9.78
CA SER A 42 2.92 3.29 -11.09
C SER A 42 1.51 3.83 -11.29
N ALA A 43 0.65 3.75 -10.27
CA ALA A 43 -0.71 4.26 -10.31
C ALA A 43 -0.74 5.79 -10.47
N ALA A 44 0.08 6.51 -9.72
CA ALA A 44 0.21 7.96 -9.85
C ALA A 44 0.67 8.35 -11.26
N ALA A 45 1.64 7.63 -11.84
CA ALA A 45 2.11 7.87 -13.19
C ALA A 45 1.05 7.54 -14.27
N ALA A 46 0.17 6.57 -14.00
CA ALA A 46 -0.90 6.16 -14.91
C ALA A 46 -2.19 6.98 -14.76
N GLY A 47 -2.32 7.82 -13.72
CA GLY A 47 -3.58 8.50 -13.39
C GLY A 47 -4.65 7.56 -12.82
N CYS A 48 -4.23 6.48 -12.16
CA CYS A 48 -5.10 5.52 -11.49
C CYS A 48 -5.31 5.95 -10.02
N ASP A 49 -6.56 5.92 -9.55
CA ASP A 49 -6.89 6.10 -8.13
C ASP A 49 -6.54 4.82 -7.34
N PHE A 50 -5.43 4.82 -6.62
CA PHE A 50 -4.92 3.66 -5.91
C PHE A 50 -4.88 3.91 -4.40
N ALA A 51 -5.60 3.07 -3.64
CA ALA A 51 -5.68 3.16 -2.18
C ALA A 51 -5.76 1.78 -1.54
N LEU A 52 -5.50 1.69 -0.23
CA LEU A 52 -5.82 0.49 0.54
C LEU A 52 -7.34 0.41 0.78
N SER A 53 -7.87 -0.82 0.86
CA SER A 53 -9.27 -1.06 1.19
C SER A 53 -9.57 -0.79 2.67
N ALA A 54 -8.56 -0.93 3.53
CA ALA A 54 -8.60 -0.72 4.96
C ALA A 54 -7.24 -0.15 5.42
N PRO A 55 -7.20 0.62 6.52
CA PRO A 55 -5.93 1.09 7.06
C PRO A 55 -5.03 -0.09 7.45
N ALA A 56 -3.73 0.14 7.47
CA ALA A 56 -2.74 -0.83 7.88
C ALA A 56 -3.08 -1.36 9.28
N ASP A 57 -3.23 -2.68 9.39
CA ASP A 57 -3.45 -3.32 10.68
C ASP A 57 -2.21 -3.22 11.57
N ALA A 58 -2.31 -3.72 12.81
CA ALA A 58 -1.20 -3.69 13.76
C ALA A 58 0.06 -4.40 13.24
N THR A 59 -0.09 -5.45 12.43
CA THR A 59 1.02 -6.22 11.87
C THR A 59 1.75 -5.43 10.78
N LEU A 60 1.00 -4.84 9.85
CA LEU A 60 1.54 -4.01 8.79
C LEU A 60 2.11 -2.71 9.35
N HIS A 61 1.48 -2.11 10.36
CA HIS A 61 1.99 -0.93 11.07
C HIS A 61 3.35 -1.22 11.73
N ALA A 62 3.48 -2.31 12.49
CA ALA A 62 4.75 -2.70 13.11
C ALA A 62 5.86 -2.93 12.06
N LEU A 63 5.51 -3.48 10.90
CA LEU A 63 6.43 -3.63 9.79
C LEU A 63 6.85 -2.28 9.18
N LEU A 64 5.91 -1.35 8.95
CA LEU A 64 6.20 -0.01 8.45
C LEU A 64 7.17 0.74 9.39
N VAL A 65 6.99 0.62 10.72
CA VAL A 65 7.93 1.15 11.72
C VAL A 65 9.30 0.48 11.59
N ARG A 66 9.36 -0.85 11.58
CA ARG A 66 10.63 -1.60 11.49
C ARG A 66 11.38 -1.35 10.18
N ALA A 67 10.65 -1.08 9.09
CA ALA A 67 11.19 -0.77 7.77
C ALA A 67 11.58 0.72 7.63
N ALA A 68 11.42 1.54 8.68
CA ALA A 68 11.62 2.99 8.65
C ALA A 68 10.77 3.73 7.60
N PHE A 69 9.60 3.18 7.27
CA PHE A 69 8.55 3.87 6.51
C PHE A 69 7.70 4.80 7.41
N LEU A 70 7.84 4.65 8.74
CA LEU A 70 7.33 5.58 9.74
C LEU A 70 8.51 6.20 10.52
N PRO A 71 8.48 7.51 10.86
CA PRO A 71 7.37 8.45 10.67
C PRO A 71 7.14 8.80 9.19
N ALA A 72 5.86 8.76 8.79
CA ALA A 72 5.41 8.95 7.41
C ALA A 72 5.23 10.45 7.09
N SER A 73 5.29 10.78 5.80
CA SER A 73 4.73 12.05 5.31
C SER A 73 3.20 12.10 5.54
N VAL A 74 2.58 13.26 5.36
CA VAL A 74 1.10 13.36 5.43
C VAL A 74 0.44 12.47 4.39
N ASP A 75 1.01 12.40 3.18
CA ASP A 75 0.51 11.55 2.09
C ASP A 75 0.62 10.06 2.44
N ASP A 76 1.76 9.64 2.97
CA ASP A 76 1.97 8.27 3.43
C ASP A 76 1.04 7.92 4.61
N THR A 77 0.83 8.85 5.53
CA THR A 77 -0.12 8.67 6.65
C THR A 77 -1.55 8.52 6.14
N GLN A 78 -1.96 9.33 5.15
CA GLN A 78 -3.26 9.21 4.51
C GLN A 78 -3.40 7.88 3.77
N PHE A 79 -2.37 7.44 3.06
CA PHE A 79 -2.41 6.18 2.32
C PHE A 79 -2.42 4.95 3.23
N TRP A 80 -1.46 4.85 4.15
CA TRP A 80 -1.28 3.67 4.99
C TRP A 80 -2.29 3.60 6.11
N LEU A 81 -2.62 4.73 6.74
CA LEU A 81 -3.41 4.77 7.96
C LEU A 81 -4.77 5.45 7.77
N HIS A 82 -5.13 5.83 6.54
CA HIS A 82 -6.35 6.59 6.24
C HIS A 82 -6.46 7.89 7.07
N GLY A 83 -5.31 8.47 7.41
CA GLY A 83 -5.21 9.67 8.24
C GLY A 83 -5.26 9.43 9.74
N ASP A 84 -5.43 8.18 10.17
CA ASP A 84 -5.47 7.84 11.59
C ASP A 84 -4.04 7.66 12.12
N THR A 85 -3.56 8.61 12.91
CA THR A 85 -2.24 8.51 13.56
C THR A 85 -2.30 7.82 14.92
N THR A 86 -3.47 7.29 15.29
CA THR A 86 -3.78 6.74 16.62
C THR A 86 -3.61 5.22 16.61
N GLN A 87 -2.38 4.72 16.54
CA GLN A 87 -2.07 3.29 16.71
C GLN A 87 -1.09 3.04 17.85
#